data_AF-A0A7C2JZ77-F1
#
_entry.id   AF-A0A7C2JZ77-F1
#
_cell.length_a   1.000
_cell.length_b   1.000
_cell.length_c   1.000
_cell.angle_alpha   90.00
_cell.angle_beta   90.00
_cell.angle_gamma   90.00
#
_symmetry.space_group_name_H-M   'P 1'
#
loop_
_entity.id
_entity.type
_entity.pdbx_description
1 polymer ?
#
loop_
_entity_poly.entity_id
_entity_poly.type
_entity_poly.pdbx_seq_one_letter_code
_entity_poly.pdbx_strand_id
1 'polypeptide(L)'
;MTPYEAQRIVRRLASAEGYLELGLPQYALADLGQVPHAGPFEAIAQLLKGEALQAEERFDEAIGALNRAAQLFPSPFNQRALLGLSRCYRMRGEEDLAQQAEAAAAPANTPPGTLLQLVIVPIFKVEVKSSQRRPPRKG
;
A
#
# COMPACT_ATOMS: atom_id res chain seq x y z
N MET A 1 12.85 -13.10 -12.00
CA MET A 1 11.40 -12.84 -12.11
C MET A 1 11.08 -12.63 -13.57
N THR A 2 10.16 -13.43 -14.11
CA THR A 2 9.68 -13.27 -15.48
C THR A 2 8.64 -12.15 -15.58
N PRO A 3 8.39 -11.56 -16.77
CA PRO A 3 7.33 -10.56 -16.94
C PRO A 3 5.94 -11.08 -16.53
N TYR A 4 5.67 -12.36 -16.79
CA TYR A 4 4.42 -13.01 -16.40
C TYR A 4 4.28 -13.12 -14.86
N GLU A 5 5.35 -13.51 -14.16
CA GLU A 5 5.36 -13.55 -12.70
C GLU A 5 5.16 -12.15 -12.10
N ALA A 6 5.87 -11.15 -12.62
CA ALA A 6 5.72 -9.76 -12.18
C ALA A 6 4.27 -9.27 -12.35
N GLN A 7 3.65 -9.53 -13.50
CA GLN A 7 2.27 -9.15 -13.75
C GLN A 7 1.29 -9.85 -12.82
N ARG A 8 1.50 -11.14 -12.52
CA ARG A 8 0.68 -11.88 -11.57
C ARG A 8 0.80 -11.32 -10.16
N ILE A 9 2.01 -10.96 -9.73
CA ILE A 9 2.26 -10.33 -8.43
C ILE A 9 1.54 -8.98 -8.35
N VAL A 10 1.73 -8.11 -9.35
CA VAL A 10 1.07 -6.79 -9.38
C VAL A 10 -0.44 -6.91 -9.32
N ARG A 11 -1.04 -7.86 -10.05
CA ARG A 11 -2.49 -8.10 -9.99
C ARG A 11 -2.97 -8.50 -8.60
N ARG A 12 -2.23 -9.38 -7.91
CA ARG A 12 -2.59 -9.79 -6.54
C ARG A 12 -2.43 -8.67 -5.54
N LEU A 13 -1.41 -7.83 -5.68
CA LEU A 13 -1.21 -6.66 -4.82
C LEU A 13 -2.33 -5.63 -5.01
N ALA A 14 -2.71 -5.34 -6.25
CA ALA A 14 -3.83 -4.44 -6.55
C ALA A 14 -5.16 -4.99 -6.01
N SER A 15 -5.38 -6.31 -6.12
CA SER A 15 -6.54 -6.99 -5.54
C SER A 15 -6.56 -6.87 -4.01
N ALA A 16 -5.43 -7.15 -3.35
CA ALA A 16 -5.30 -7.01 -1.90
C ALA A 16 -5.55 -5.58 -1.41
N GLU A 17 -5.02 -4.58 -2.11
CA GLU A 17 -5.28 -3.17 -1.80
C GLU A 17 -6.77 -2.83 -1.94
N GLY A 18 -7.42 -3.26 -3.02
CA GLY A 18 -8.86 -3.06 -3.19
C GLY A 18 -9.70 -3.75 -2.11
N TYR A 19 -9.31 -4.95 -1.67
CA TYR A 19 -9.98 -5.61 -0.54
C TYR A 19 -9.82 -4.82 0.77
N LEU A 20 -8.66 -4.20 1.02
CA LEU A 20 -8.47 -3.36 2.19
C LEU A 20 -9.33 -2.09 2.15
N GLU A 21 -9.45 -1.45 0.98
CA GLU A 21 -10.34 -0.31 0.78
C GLU A 21 -11.82 -0.66 1.05
N LEU A 22 -12.21 -1.90 0.78
CA LEU A 22 -13.55 -2.42 1.03
C LEU A 22 -13.75 -2.95 2.46
N GLY A 23 -12.74 -2.90 3.33
CA GLY A 23 -12.82 -3.45 4.69
C GLY A 23 -12.90 -4.98 4.73
N LEU A 24 -12.28 -5.64 3.76
CA LEU A 24 -12.26 -7.10 3.58
C LEU A 24 -10.83 -7.69 3.76
N PRO A 25 -10.18 -7.47 4.92
CA PRO A 25 -8.76 -7.80 5.12
C PRO A 25 -8.43 -9.29 4.99
N GLN A 26 -9.34 -10.20 5.31
CA GLN A 26 -9.16 -11.63 5.13
C GLN A 26 -8.92 -12.03 3.65
N TYR A 27 -9.58 -11.36 2.71
CA TYR A 27 -9.37 -11.60 1.27
C TYR A 27 -8.05 -11.01 0.79
N ALA A 28 -7.65 -9.86 1.34
CA ALA A 28 -6.33 -9.29 1.11
C ALA A 28 -5.22 -10.25 1.56
N LEU A 29 -5.32 -10.80 2.78
CA LEU A 29 -4.36 -11.78 3.29
C LEU A 29 -4.32 -13.06 2.45
N ALA A 30 -5.47 -13.54 1.98
CA ALA A 30 -5.52 -14.70 1.10
C ALA A 30 -4.75 -14.46 -0.21
N ASP A 31 -4.94 -13.30 -0.85
CA ASP A 31 -4.23 -12.96 -2.09
C ASP A 31 -2.74 -12.71 -1.87
N LEU A 32 -2.36 -12.06 -0.77
CA LEU A 32 -0.96 -11.85 -0.38
C LEU A 32 -0.26 -13.15 -0.04
N GLY A 33 -0.96 -14.12 0.56
CA GLY A 33 -0.43 -15.46 0.85
C GLY A 33 -0.05 -16.26 -0.41
N GLN A 34 -0.59 -15.87 -1.57
CA GLN A 34 -0.22 -16.46 -2.86
C GLN A 34 0.98 -15.77 -3.52
N VAL A 35 1.63 -14.83 -2.82
CA VAL A 35 2.85 -14.13 -3.23
C VAL A 35 3.97 -14.40 -2.21
N PRO A 36 4.54 -15.62 -2.17
CA PRO A 36 5.59 -15.94 -1.20
C PRO A 36 6.90 -15.17 -1.42
N HIS A 37 7.17 -14.74 -2.66
CA HIS A 37 8.35 -13.96 -3.04
C HIS A 37 7.93 -12.82 -3.98
N ALA A 38 7.73 -11.62 -3.42
CA ALA A 38 7.32 -10.46 -4.19
C ALA A 38 8.49 -9.75 -4.90
N GLY A 39 9.74 -10.11 -4.57
CA GLY A 39 10.94 -9.58 -5.22
C GLY A 39 11.00 -8.05 -5.12
N PRO A 40 11.04 -7.31 -6.25
CA PRO A 40 11.01 -5.84 -6.21
C PRO A 40 9.76 -5.26 -5.53
N PHE A 41 8.68 -6.02 -5.42
CA PHE A 41 7.42 -5.60 -4.79
C PHE A 41 7.30 -5.99 -3.31
N GLU A 42 8.37 -6.48 -2.69
CA GLU A 42 8.36 -6.93 -1.29
C GLU A 42 7.93 -5.82 -0.32
N ALA A 43 8.39 -4.58 -0.54
CA ALA A 43 8.04 -3.45 0.32
C ALA A 43 6.51 -3.23 0.39
N ILE A 44 5.84 -3.20 -0.76
CA ILE A 44 4.39 -3.00 -0.85
C ILE A 44 3.61 -4.25 -0.39
N ALA A 45 4.11 -5.46 -0.69
CA ALA A 45 3.49 -6.71 -0.23
C ALA A 45 3.45 -6.79 1.30
N GLN A 46 4.56 -6.44 1.97
CA GLN A 46 4.64 -6.42 3.42
C GLN A 46 3.80 -5.29 4.03
N LEU A 47 3.70 -4.14 3.36
CA LEU A 47 2.84 -3.04 3.80
C LEU A 47 1.37 -3.47 3.82
N LEU A 48 0.85 -3.97 2.69
CA LEU A 48 -0.54 -4.42 2.59
C LEU A 48 -0.84 -5.57 3.54
N LYS A 49 0.12 -6.50 3.72
CA LYS A 49 -0.01 -7.59 4.71
C LYS A 49 -0.14 -7.04 6.12
N GLY A 50 0.71 -6.08 6.49
CA GLY A 50 0.69 -5.43 7.77
C GLY A 50 -0.64 -4.72 8.05
N GLU A 51 -1.16 -3.99 7.08
CA GLU A 51 -2.46 -3.30 7.21
C GLU A 51 -3.63 -4.27 7.31
N ALA A 52 -3.61 -5.36 6.53
CA ALA A 52 -4.63 -6.39 6.62
C ALA A 52 -4.63 -7.10 7.98
N LEU A 53 -3.44 -7.40 8.53
CA LEU A 53 -3.31 -7.96 9.88
C LEU A 53 -3.76 -6.97 10.95
N GLN A 54 -3.45 -5.68 10.78
CA GLN A 54 -3.92 -4.63 11.69
C GLN A 54 -5.44 -4.53 11.70
N ALA A 55 -6.10 -4.65 10.55
CA ALA A 55 -7.56 -4.63 10.43
C ALA A 55 -8.24 -5.88 11.03
N GLU A 56 -7.52 -7.01 11.08
CA GLU A 56 -7.93 -8.24 11.79
C GLU A 56 -7.51 -8.23 13.28
N GLU A 57 -7.04 -7.09 13.81
CA GLU A 57 -6.54 -6.93 15.19
C GLU A 57 -5.37 -7.87 15.57
N ARG A 58 -4.67 -8.41 14.57
CA ARG A 58 -3.49 -9.28 14.74
C ARG A 58 -2.21 -8.45 14.85
N PHE A 59 -2.14 -7.62 15.88
CA PHE A 59 -1.13 -6.56 16.00
C PHE A 59 0.32 -7.07 16.05
N ASP A 60 0.60 -8.20 16.68
CA ASP A 60 1.97 -8.74 16.75
C ASP A 60 2.51 -9.15 15.38
N GLU A 61 1.68 -9.79 14.56
CA GLU A 61 2.04 -10.16 13.20
C GLU A 61 2.11 -8.94 12.29
N ALA A 62 1.19 -7.98 12.49
CA ALA A 62 1.17 -6.72 11.75
C ALA A 62 2.49 -5.95 11.97
N ILE A 63 2.97 -5.86 13.21
CA ILE A 63 4.24 -5.19 13.55
C ILE A 63 5.40 -5.80 12.77
N GLY A 64 5.48 -7.14 12.65
CA GLY A 64 6.51 -7.81 11.88
C GLY A 64 6.51 -7.38 10.40
N ALA A 65 5.34 -7.41 9.76
CA ALA A 65 5.18 -7.05 8.36
C ALA A 65 5.43 -5.54 8.11
N LEU A 66 4.90 -4.67 8.97
CA LEU A 66 5.06 -3.22 8.85
C LEU A 66 6.50 -2.78 9.10
N ASN A 67 7.22 -3.38 10.06
CA ASN A 67 8.65 -3.14 10.24
C ASN A 67 9.43 -3.51 8.99
N ARG A 68 9.12 -4.66 8.37
CA ARG A 68 9.78 -5.08 7.14
C ARG A 68 9.51 -4.10 6.00
N ALA A 69 8.27 -3.64 5.86
CA ALA A 69 7.90 -2.62 4.87
C ALA A 69 8.66 -1.30 5.10
N ALA A 70 8.73 -0.82 6.35
CA ALA A 70 9.39 0.43 6.71
C ALA A 70 10.92 0.40 6.46
N GLN A 71 11.56 -0.76 6.59
CA GLN A 71 12.97 -0.97 6.26
C GLN A 71 13.23 -0.99 4.75
N LEU A 72 12.28 -1.49 3.97
CA LEU A 72 12.42 -1.66 2.52
C LEU A 72 12.07 -0.38 1.74
N PHE A 73 11.14 0.43 2.25
CA PHE A 73 10.87 1.74 1.67
C PHE A 73 11.92 2.76 2.14
N PRO A 74 12.57 3.49 1.21
CA PRO A 74 13.36 4.65 1.61
C PRO A 74 12.43 5.77 2.10
N SER A 75 12.92 6.58 3.03
CA SER A 75 12.23 7.84 3.38
C SER A 75 12.09 8.75 2.14
N PRO A 76 10.96 9.44 1.94
CA PRO A 76 9.78 9.52 2.82
C PRO A 76 8.70 8.45 2.56
N PHE A 77 8.95 7.47 1.67
CA PHE A 77 7.94 6.50 1.25
C PHE A 77 7.58 5.45 2.32
N ASN A 78 8.36 5.35 3.39
CA ASN A 78 8.07 4.46 4.53
C ASN A 78 7.04 5.01 5.52
N GLN A 79 6.56 6.25 5.34
CA GLN A 79 5.63 6.91 6.25
C GLN A 79 4.37 6.07 6.53
N ARG A 80 3.74 5.47 5.51
CA ARG A 80 2.53 4.65 5.67
C ARG A 80 2.76 3.44 6.59
N ALA A 81 3.91 2.79 6.45
CA ALA A 81 4.31 1.66 7.30
C ALA A 81 4.57 2.10 8.75
N LEU A 82 5.28 3.22 8.94
CA LEU A 82 5.59 3.78 10.27
C LEU A 82 4.33 4.21 11.03
N LEU A 83 3.37 4.83 10.35
CA LEU A 83 2.07 5.15 10.94
C LEU A 83 1.26 3.88 11.29
N GLY A 84 1.38 2.83 10.48
CA GLY A 84 0.83 1.50 10.81
C GLY A 84 1.43 0.94 12.10
N LEU A 85 2.77 1.00 12.23
CA LEU A 85 3.46 0.55 13.45
C LEU A 85 2.99 1.33 14.67
N SER A 86 2.90 2.67 14.56
CA SER A 86 2.41 3.52 15.63
C SER A 86 1.03 3.06 16.14
N ARG A 87 0.08 2.80 15.22
CA ARG A 87 -1.25 2.28 15.57
C ARG A 87 -1.17 0.92 16.27
N CYS A 88 -0.35 -0.01 15.77
CA CYS A 88 -0.20 -1.33 16.38
C CYS A 88 0.35 -1.23 17.81
N TYR A 89 1.36 -0.38 18.03
CA TYR A 89 1.92 -0.15 19.36
C TYR A 89 0.90 0.46 20.32
N ARG A 90 0.10 1.44 19.88
CA ARG A 90 -1.00 1.99 20.70
C ARG A 90 -2.00 0.92 21.12
N MET A 91 -2.41 0.05 20.18
CA MET A 91 -3.34 -1.04 20.47
C MET A 91 -2.78 -2.06 21.46
N ARG A 92 -1.45 -2.18 21.56
CA ARG A 92 -0.76 -2.99 22.57
C ARG A 92 -0.49 -2.25 23.89
N GLY A 93 -0.83 -0.97 24.00
CA GLY A 93 -0.53 -0.14 25.17
C GLY A 93 0.92 0.34 25.24
N GLU A 94 1.69 0.21 24.16
CA GLU A 94 3.10 0.61 24.07
C GLU A 94 3.23 2.05 23.55
N GLU A 95 2.71 3.02 24.31
CA GLU A 95 2.56 4.42 23.85
C GLU A 95 3.90 5.07 23.48
N ASP A 96 4.99 4.78 24.21
CA ASP A 96 6.32 5.33 23.90
C ASP A 96 6.80 4.90 22.51
N LEU A 97 6.61 3.63 22.15
CA LEU A 97 6.98 3.11 20.83
C LEU A 97 6.06 3.67 19.75
N ALA A 98 4.78 3.90 20.07
CA ALA A 98 3.85 4.53 19.15
C ALA A 98 4.27 5.95 18.77
N GLN A 99 4.67 6.75 19.76
CA GLN A 99 5.14 8.13 19.56
C GLN A 99 6.45 8.18 18.77
N GLN A 100 7.37 7.25 19.04
CA GLN A 100 8.62 7.14 18.28
C GLN A 100 8.35 6.81 16.80
N ALA A 101 7.47 5.85 16.52
CA ALA A 101 7.10 5.49 15.16
C ALA A 101 6.41 6.65 14.42
N GLU A 102 5.53 7.39 15.10
CA GLU A 102 4.86 8.57 14.55
C GLU A 102 5.84 9.72 14.26
N ALA A 103 6.79 9.99 15.17
CA ALA A 103 7.83 10.97 14.98
C ALA A 103 8.76 10.61 13.81
N ALA A 104 9.11 9.33 13.65
CA ALA A 104 9.89 8.84 12.52
C ALA A 104 9.14 8.93 11.18
N ALA A 105 7.80 8.92 11.22
CA ALA A 105 6.95 9.08 10.04
C ALA A 105 6.83 10.55 9.59
N ALA A 106 7.17 11.51 10.45
CA ALA A 106 7.12 12.92 10.11
C ALA A 106 8.20 13.24 9.07
N PRO A 107 7.87 14.00 8.01
CA PRO A 107 8.88 14.42 7.04
C PRO A 107 9.92 15.28 7.76
N ALA A 108 11.20 14.90 7.65
CA ALA A 108 12.30 15.66 8.19
C ALA A 108 12.32 17.05 7.52
N ASN A 109 11.77 18.06 8.21
CA ASN A 109 11.69 19.46 7.80
C ASN A 109 10.86 19.74 6.53
N THR A 110 9.54 19.88 6.67
CA THR A 110 8.73 20.59 5.65
C THR A 110 8.45 22.01 6.14
N PRO A 111 8.87 23.07 5.43
CA PRO A 111 8.46 24.43 5.77
C PRO A 111 6.93 24.57 5.65
N PRO A 112 6.27 25.38 6.49
CA PRO A 112 4.82 25.58 6.40
C PRO A 112 4.46 26.19 5.05
N GLY A 113 3.61 25.49 4.27
CA GLY A 113 3.07 25.98 3.00
C GLY A 113 3.13 25.02 1.81
N THR A 114 3.81 23.88 1.91
CA THR A 114 3.80 22.88 0.83
C THR A 114 2.59 21.94 1.00
N LEU A 115 1.48 22.27 0.35
CA LEU A 115 0.45 21.28 0.05
C LEU A 115 1.04 20.26 -0.92
N LEU A 116 1.57 19.15 -0.41
CA LEU A 116 1.76 17.95 -1.21
C LEU A 116 0.37 17.34 -1.44
N GLN A 117 -0.31 17.83 -2.48
CA GLN A 117 -1.49 17.16 -3.01
C GLN A 117 -1.02 15.84 -3.62
N LEU A 118 -1.01 14.79 -2.81
CA LEU A 118 -0.65 13.45 -3.24
C LEU A 118 -1.80 12.91 -4.08
N VAL A 119 -1.77 13.19 -5.39
CA VAL A 119 -2.62 12.49 -6.35
C VAL A 119 -2.00 11.11 -6.52
N ILE A 120 -2.51 10.12 -5.81
CA ILE A 120 -2.28 8.72 -6.16
C ILE A 120 -2.92 8.53 -7.54
N VAL A 121 -2.12 8.66 -8.58
CA VAL A 121 -2.55 8.28 -9.92
C VAL A 121 -2.66 6.75 -9.95
N PRO A 122 -3.80 6.20 -10.40
CA PRO A 122 -3.90 4.77 -10.61
C PRO A 122 -2.82 4.34 -11.61
N ILE A 123 -2.15 3.22 -11.32
CA ILE A 123 -1.00 2.66 -12.06
C ILE A 123 -1.35 2.40 -13.55
N PHE A 124 -2.64 2.37 -13.91
CA PHE A 124 -3.11 2.14 -15.27
C PHE A 124 -4.01 3.27 -15.75
N LYS A 125 -3.63 3.94 -16.85
CA LYS A 125 -4.52 4.81 -17.63
C LYS A 125 -5.43 3.94 -18.50
N VAL A 126 -6.74 4.06 -18.33
CA VAL A 126 -7.72 3.49 -19.26
C VAL A 126 -7.85 4.45 -20.44
N GLU A 127 -7.28 4.11 -21.60
CA GLU A 127 -7.59 4.79 -22.85
C GLU A 127 -8.94 4.31 -23.38
N VAL A 128 -9.98 5.11 -23.15
CA VAL A 128 -11.25 4.94 -23.86
C VAL A 128 -11.06 5.48 -25.28
N LYS A 129 -10.84 4.58 -26.25
CA LYS A 129 -10.93 4.93 -27.67
C LYS A 129 -12.35 5.40 -27.97
N SER A 130 -12.52 6.70 -28.17
CA SER A 130 -13.75 7.26 -28.71
C SER A 130 -13.92 6.77 -30.15
N SER A 131 -14.95 5.96 -30.39
CA SER A 131 -15.39 5.65 -31.76
C SER A 131 -15.80 6.95 -32.44
N GLN A 132 -14.94 7.46 -33.32
CA GLN A 132 -15.33 8.47 -34.30
C GLN A 132 -16.49 7.91 -35.13
N ARG A 133 -17.72 8.37 -34.86
CA ARG A 133 -18.81 8.24 -35.82
C ARG A 133 -18.46 9.14 -37.00
N ARG A 134 -18.07 8.54 -38.13
CA ARG A 134 -17.98 9.24 -39.43
C ARG A 134 -19.34 9.88 -39.75
N PRO A 135 -19.38 11.12 -40.28
CA PRO A 135 -20.63 11.68 -40.76
C PRO A 135 -21.12 10.90 -41.99
N PRO A 136 -22.44 10.80 -42.21
CA PRO A 136 -22.96 10.23 -43.44
C PRO A 136 -22.55 11.10 -44.63
N ARG A 137 -22.08 10.46 -45.71
CA ARG A 137 -21.86 11.11 -47.01
C ARG A 137 -23.20 11.60 -47.55
N LYS A 138 -23.23 12.86 -47.99
CA LYS A 138 -24.34 13.47 -48.73
C LYS A 138 -24.63 12.64 -49.99
N GLY A 139 -25.91 12.33 -50.20
CA GLY A 139 -26.53 12.08 -51.50
C GLY A 139 -27.47 13.24 -51.79
#